data_AF-A0A1V4VM07-F1
#
_entry.id   AF-A0A1V4VM07-F1
#
_cell.length_a   1.000
_cell.length_b   1.000
_cell.length_c   1.000
_cell.angle_alpha   90.00
_cell.angle_beta   90.00
_cell.angle_gamma   90.00
#
_symmetry.space_group_name_H-M   'P 1'
#
loop_
_entity.id
_entity.type
_entity.pdbx_description
1 polymer ?
#
loop_
_entity_poly.entity_id
_entity_poly.type
_entity_poly.pdbx_seq_one_letter_code
_entity_poly.pdbx_strand_id
1 'polypeptide(L)' 'MDIRNRIEIARSILTNAAKMNVSKEILLKISRKIDKYVVEYYRECGIQVKKDNKNGGG' A
#
# COMPACT_ATOMS: atom_id res chain seq x y z
N MET A 1 4.16 6.08 10.44
CA MET A 1 4.07 6.68 9.08
C MET A 1 2.76 6.22 8.48
N ASP A 2 1.95 7.14 7.98
CA ASP A 2 0.68 6.83 7.32
C ASP A 2 0.87 5.85 6.14
N ILE A 3 -0.08 4.93 5.94
CA ILE A 3 0.00 3.88 4.93
C ILE A 3 0.10 4.45 3.51
N ARG A 4 -0.53 5.60 3.23
CA ARG A 4 -0.40 6.31 1.94
C ARG A 4 1.03 6.78 1.73
N ASN A 5 1.68 7.29 2.77
CA ASN A 5 3.06 7.74 2.71
C ASN A 5 4.03 6.55 2.50
N ARG A 6 3.72 5.38 3.06
CA ARG A 6 4.48 4.13 2.82
C ARG A 6 4.36 3.68 1.36
N ILE A 7 3.19 3.82 0.74
CA ILE A 7 2.96 3.53 -0.69
C ILE A 7 3.80 4.48 -1.56
N GLU A 8 3.74 5.79 -1.30
CA GLU A 8 4.47 6.79 -2.09
C GLU A 8 5.99 6.58 -2.04
N ILE A 9 6.54 6.30 -0.85
CA ILE A 9 7.97 6.00 -0.71
C ILE A 9 8.34 4.74 -1.48
N ALA A 10 7.58 3.65 -1.33
CA ALA A 10 7.88 2.41 -2.03
C ALA A 10 7.79 2.58 -3.56
N ARG A 11 6.84 3.37 -4.05
CA ARG A 11 6.70 3.73 -5.47
C ARG A 11 7.88 4.54 -5.99
N SER A 12 8.38 5.51 -5.21
CA SER A 12 9.58 6.28 -5.55
C SER A 12 10.82 5.37 -5.63
N ILE A 13 10.98 4.45 -4.66
CA ILE A 13 12.06 3.46 -4.66
C ILE A 13 11.99 2.57 -5.91
N LEU A 14 10.81 2.04 -6.25
CA LEU A 14 10.65 1.21 -7.46
C LEU A 14 11.01 2.00 -8.73
N THR A 15 10.56 3.25 -8.83
CA THR A 15 10.83 4.11 -9.98
C THR A 15 12.33 4.35 -10.15
N ASN A 16 13.03 4.65 -9.05
CA ASN A 16 14.47 4.86 -9.08
C ASN A 16 15.23 3.58 -9.39
N ALA A 17 14.84 2.45 -8.79
CA ALA A 17 15.43 1.15 -9.10
C ALA A 17 15.27 0.77 -10.58
N ALA A 18 14.11 1.05 -11.18
CA ALA A 18 13.86 0.81 -12.60
C ALA A 18 14.77 1.70 -13.48
N LYS A 19 14.92 2.98 -13.14
CA LYS A 19 15.83 3.90 -13.84
C LYS A 19 17.30 3.48 -13.71
N MET A 20 17.68 2.90 -12.58
CA MET A 20 19.02 2.38 -12.33
C MET A 20 19.28 1.03 -13.01
N ASN A 21 18.34 0.51 -13.81
CA ASN A 21 18.44 -0.80 -14.47
C ASN A 21 18.76 -1.94 -13.49
N VAL A 22 18.22 -1.84 -12.26
CA VAL A 22 18.33 -2.89 -11.25
C VAL A 22 17.64 -4.17 -11.77
N SER A 23 18.11 -5.33 -11.32
CA SER A 23 17.59 -6.62 -11.78
C SER A 23 16.06 -6.75 -11.58
N LYS A 24 15.42 -7.44 -12.54
CA LYS A 24 13.98 -7.71 -12.51
C LYS A 24 13.50 -8.36 -11.20
N GLU A 25 14.34 -9.19 -10.59
CA GLU A 25 14.02 -9.83 -9.31
C GLU A 25 13.84 -8.81 -8.18
N ILE A 26 14.71 -7.81 -8.10
CA ILE A 26 14.62 -6.75 -7.07
C ILE A 26 13.41 -5.86 -7.36
N LEU A 27 13.18 -5.48 -8.62
CA LEU A 27 11.98 -4.74 -9.00
C LEU A 27 10.70 -5.49 -8.60
N LEU A 28 10.66 -6.81 -8.82
CA LEU A 28 9.54 -7.66 -8.43
C LEU A 28 9.34 -7.70 -6.91
N LYS A 29 10.42 -7.79 -6.13
CA LYS A 29 10.36 -7.75 -4.66
C LYS A 29 9.78 -6.42 -4.15
N ILE A 30 10.16 -5.29 -4.77
CA ILE A 30 9.63 -3.97 -4.42
C ILE A 30 8.16 -3.86 -4.80
N SER A 31 7.78 -4.28 -6.02
CA SER A 31 6.38 -4.29 -6.50
C SER A 31 5.46 -5.03 -5.53
N ARG A 32 5.84 -6.26 -5.14
CA ARG A 32 5.07 -7.07 -4.19
C ARG A 32 4.88 -6.40 -2.83
N LYS A 33 5.80 -5.52 -2.44
CA LYS A 33 5.69 -4.76 -1.18
C LYS A 33 4.71 -3.59 -1.32
N ILE A 34 4.68 -2.93 -2.48
CA ILE A 34 3.66 -1.93 -2.82
C ILE A 34 2.27 -2.57 -2.83
N ASP A 35 2.10 -3.73 -3.48
CA ASP A 35 0.82 -4.44 -3.53
C ASP A 35 0.26 -4.71 -2.12
N LYS A 36 1.12 -5.15 -1.19
CA LYS A 36 0.73 -5.36 0.21
C LYS A 36 0.24 -4.07 0.87
N TYR A 37 0.93 -2.95 0.66
CA TYR A 37 0.53 -1.67 1.23
C TYR A 37 -0.78 -1.15 0.64
N VAL A 38 -1.03 -1.38 -0.65
CA VAL A 38 -2.30 -1.03 -1.29
C VAL A 38 -3.45 -1.84 -0.69
N VAL A 39 -3.27 -3.16 -0.51
CA VAL A 39 -4.29 -4.01 0.14
C VAL A 39 -4.54 -3.57 1.60
N GLU A 40 -3.48 -3.23 2.34
CA GLU A 40 -3.57 -2.71 3.71
C GLU A 40 -4.34 -1.38 3.75
N TYR A 41 -4.04 -0.45 2.83
CA TYR A 41 -4.76 0.82 2.71
C TYR A 41 -6.27 0.61 2.47
N TYR A 42 -6.64 -0.25 1.53
CA TYR A 42 -8.05 -0.55 1.27
C TYR A 42 -8.72 -1.28 2.42
N ARG A 43 -7.99 -2.13 3.17
CA ARG A 43 -8.53 -2.74 4.39
C ARG A 43 -8.78 -1.68 5.45
N GLU A 44 -7.85 -0.77 5.70
CA GLU A 44 -8.02 0.31 6.68
C GLU A 44 -9.15 1.27 6.28
N CYS A 45 -9.24 1.67 5.00
CA CYS A 45 -10.36 2.46 4.49
C CYS A 45 -11.68 1.70 4.57
N GLY A 46 -11.72 0.41 4.18
CA GLY A 46 -12.93 -0.42 4.23
C GLY A 46 -13.41 -0.72 5.65
N ILE A 47 -12.51 -0.73 6.64
CA ILE A 47 -12.83 -0.82 8.06
C ILE A 47 -13.43 0.49 8.58
N GLN A 48 -12.98 1.66 8.07
CA GLN A 48 -13.55 2.96 8.43
C GLN A 48 -15.01 3.09 7.96
N VAL A 49 -15.34 2.65 6.72
CA VAL A 49 -16.73 2.69 6.22
C VAL A 49 -17.69 1.83 7.04
N LYS A 50 -17.20 0.79 7.72
CA LYS A 50 -18.04 -0.09 8.57
C LYS A 50 -18.20 0.38 10.02
N LYS A 51 -17.39 1.33 10.50
CA LYS A 51 -17.48 1.79 11.89
C LYS A 51 -18.60 2.80 12.14
N ASP A 52 -19.07 3.49 11.11
CA ASP A 52 -20.20 4.43 11.23
C ASP A 52 -21.59 3.76 11.25
N ASN A 53 -21.67 2.44 11.11
CA ASN A 53 -22.95 1.72 11.07
C ASN A 53 -23.11 0.68 12.20
N LYS A 54 -22.77 1.07 13.42
CA LYS A 54 -23.17 0.37 14.65
C LYS A 54 -23.77 1.34 15.67
N ASN A 55 -24.90 1.94 15.31
CA ASN A 55 -25.86 2.46 16.26
C ASN A 55 -27.27 2.12 15.72
N GLY A 56 -27.95 1.19 16.37
CA GLY A 56 -29.37 0.91 16.14
C GLY A 56 -29.70 -0.58 16.04
N GLY A 57 -30.23 -1.14 17.14
CA GLY A 57 -30.98 -2.40 17.10
C GLY A 57 -30.57 -3.43 18.14
N GLY A 58 -30.89 -3.15 19.40
CA GLY A 58 -30.96 -4.11 20.51
C GLY A 58 -32.05 -3.65 21.46
#